data_AF-A0A1J3D7G6-F1
#
_entry.id   AF-A0A1J3D7G6-F1
#
_cell.length_a   1.000
_cell.length_b   1.000
_cell.length_c   1.000
_cell.angle_alpha   90.00
_cell.angle_beta   90.00
_cell.angle_gamma   90.00
#
_symmetry.space_group_name_H-M   'P 1'
#
loop_
_entity.id
_entity.type
_entity.pdbx_description
1 polymer ?
#
loop_
_entity_poly.entity_id
_entity_poly.type
_entity_poly.pdbx_seq_one_letter_code
_entity_poly.pdbx_strand_id
1 'polypeptide(L)'
;SYSSPLLATSLRQKQLTTTASAGESRLHPPEKLAILIDRSESVDEVLQIHAAILRHNILLHRNPVLNLKLHRAYASHGKIRQSLTLFHQTIDPDLFLFTAAINTVSVNGLNDQAFLLYVRLLSSEIVPNEFTFSSILKSCSTQSGKAIHTHVLKFGTGLDPYVATGLLDVYAEGGDLVSAEKVFDRMPQRSLVSSTAMITCYTKQGNVEAARGLFDRMCERDIVSWNVMIDGYAQHGFPNEALMLFQKLLAERKPKPDEITVVATLSACSQIGALESGRWIHVFIKNSRRIRLNVKVCTALIDMYSKCGSLDEA
;
A
#
# COMPACT_ATOMS: atom_id res chain seq x y z
N SER A 1 63.66 42.20 12.64
CA SER A 1 63.36 41.19 13.69
C SER A 1 61.98 40.61 13.43
N TYR A 2 61.92 39.65 12.49
CA TYR A 2 60.71 38.88 12.19
C TYR A 2 60.83 37.55 12.95
N SER A 3 59.97 37.32 13.93
CA SER A 3 59.79 36.04 14.60
C SER A 3 58.30 35.74 14.70
N SER A 4 57.94 34.60 14.09
CA SER A 4 56.64 34.07 13.68
C SER A 4 55.67 33.71 14.81
N PRO A 5 54.33 33.78 14.59
CA PRO A 5 53.30 33.26 15.51
C PRO A 5 53.10 31.72 15.46
N LEU A 6 53.93 30.97 14.73
CA LEU A 6 53.69 29.55 14.43
C LEU A 6 54.10 28.56 15.54
N LEU A 7 54.76 29.00 16.61
CA LEU A 7 55.20 28.13 17.71
C LEU A 7 54.22 28.05 18.90
N ALA A 8 53.30 29.02 19.05
CA ALA A 8 52.32 29.01 20.13
C ALA A 8 51.09 28.12 19.83
N THR A 9 50.79 27.88 18.56
CA THR A 9 49.67 27.01 18.11
C THR A 9 50.03 25.52 18.19
N SER A 10 51.31 25.17 18.09
CA SER A 10 51.79 23.78 18.15
C SER A 10 51.66 23.15 19.55
N LEU A 11 51.83 23.93 20.62
CA LEU A 11 51.73 23.44 22.00
C LEU A 11 50.27 23.28 22.47
N ARG A 12 49.33 24.05 21.92
CA ARG A 12 47.89 23.88 22.20
C ARG A 12 47.29 22.68 21.47
N GLN A 13 47.81 22.32 20.28
CA GLN A 13 47.42 21.09 19.58
C GLN A 13 47.99 19.83 20.24
N LYS A 14 49.19 19.89 20.87
CA LYS A 14 49.78 18.74 21.56
C LYS A 14 49.15 18.41 22.92
N GLN A 15 48.49 19.37 23.57
CA GLN A 15 47.73 19.12 24.82
C GLN A 15 46.29 18.64 24.60
N LEU A 16 45.72 18.83 23.40
CA LEU A 16 44.41 18.25 23.04
C LEU A 16 44.53 16.81 22.51
N THR A 17 45.74 16.34 22.20
CA THR A 17 45.99 14.96 21.75
C THR A 17 46.41 13.99 22.87
N THR A 18 46.60 14.46 24.11
CA THR A 18 47.09 13.62 25.23
C THR A 18 46.07 13.36 26.34
N THR A 19 44.79 13.71 26.15
CA THR A 19 43.68 13.24 26.99
C THR A 19 42.80 12.18 26.29
N ALA A 20 43.32 11.55 25.24
CA ALA A 20 42.68 10.47 24.50
C ALA A 20 42.99 9.06 25.08
N SER A 21 43.16 8.93 26.40
CA SER A 21 43.38 7.63 27.04
C SER A 21 42.76 7.53 28.44
N ALA A 22 41.46 7.78 28.56
CA ALA A 22 40.67 7.34 29.72
C ALA A 22 39.17 7.55 29.42
N GLY A 23 38.54 6.57 28.78
CA GLY A 23 37.10 6.59 28.55
C GLY A 23 36.68 6.06 27.18
N GLU A 24 37.08 4.83 26.82
CA GLU A 24 36.35 4.07 25.81
C GLU A 24 34.98 3.65 26.39
N SER A 25 34.07 4.63 26.51
CA SER A 25 32.65 4.35 26.74
C SER A 25 32.07 3.79 25.44
N ARG A 26 32.10 2.46 25.30
CA ARG A 26 31.27 1.62 24.40
C ARG A 26 30.56 2.39 23.27
N LEU A 27 31.30 2.85 22.26
CA LEU A 27 30.66 3.21 21.00
C LEU A 27 30.19 1.92 20.33
N HIS A 28 28.87 1.70 20.31
CA HIS A 28 28.32 0.70 19.41
C HIS A 28 28.57 1.20 17.97
N PRO A 29 29.27 0.44 17.12
CA PRO A 29 29.45 0.81 15.72
C PRO A 29 28.08 1.07 15.08
N PRO A 30 27.97 2.03 14.13
CA PRO A 30 26.70 2.34 13.45
C PRO A 30 26.05 1.09 12.84
N GLU A 31 26.84 0.10 12.43
CA GLU A 31 26.37 -1.22 11.97
C GLU A 31 25.64 -2.02 13.06
N LYS A 32 26.14 -2.03 14.30
CA LYS A 32 25.47 -2.71 15.42
C LYS A 32 24.16 -2.01 15.78
N LEU A 33 24.13 -0.68 15.73
CA LEU A 33 22.89 0.09 15.96
C LEU A 33 21.86 -0.16 14.86
N ALA A 34 22.30 -0.23 13.60
CA ALA A 34 21.44 -0.61 12.48
C ALA A 34 20.79 -1.99 12.68
N ILE A 35 21.56 -2.99 13.12
CA ILE A 35 21.04 -4.33 13.42
C ILE A 35 20.05 -4.31 14.59
N LEU A 36 20.33 -3.53 15.64
CA LEU A 36 19.43 -3.39 16.78
C LEU A 36 18.09 -2.76 16.39
N ILE A 37 18.09 -1.77 15.49
CA ILE A 37 16.87 -1.17 14.96
C ILE A 37 16.09 -2.19 14.12
N ASP A 38 16.76 -2.99 13.29
CA ASP A 38 16.06 -4.00 12.49
C ASP A 38 15.42 -5.11 13.35
N ARG A 39 15.93 -5.32 14.58
CA ARG A 39 15.45 -6.34 15.53
C ARG A 39 14.47 -5.81 16.56
N SER A 40 14.19 -4.51 16.58
CA SER A 40 13.27 -3.95 17.57
C SER A 40 11.85 -4.44 17.34
N GLU A 41 11.24 -5.01 18.38
CA GLU A 41 9.85 -5.50 18.34
C GLU A 41 8.88 -4.49 18.96
N SER A 42 9.40 -3.47 19.65
CA SER A 42 8.61 -2.44 20.31
C SER A 42 9.05 -1.03 19.95
N VAL A 43 8.09 -0.10 20.04
CA VAL A 43 8.35 1.34 19.84
C VAL A 43 9.30 1.88 20.92
N ASP A 44 9.22 1.33 22.13
CA ASP A 44 10.04 1.77 23.26
C ASP A 44 11.52 1.44 23.04
N GLU A 45 11.82 0.27 22.46
CA GLU A 45 13.18 -0.08 22.04
C GLU A 45 13.69 0.90 20.97
N VAL A 46 12.88 1.22 19.95
CA VAL A 46 13.25 2.20 18.92
C VAL A 46 13.54 3.58 19.54
N LEU A 47 12.71 4.02 20.50
CA LEU A 47 12.90 5.28 21.21
C LEU A 47 14.16 5.26 22.09
N GLN A 48 14.45 4.16 22.77
CA GLN A 48 15.66 3.99 23.57
C GLN A 48 16.91 4.04 22.69
N ILE A 49 16.89 3.34 21.55
CA ILE A 49 18.00 3.36 20.58
C ILE A 49 18.18 4.76 20.00
N HIS A 50 17.11 5.43 19.59
CA HIS A 50 17.18 6.80 19.08
C HIS A 50 17.70 7.78 20.14
N ALA A 51 17.25 7.66 21.39
CA ALA A 51 17.76 8.47 22.50
C ALA A 51 19.25 8.19 22.78
N ALA A 52 19.70 6.94 22.68
CA ALA A 52 21.12 6.59 22.81
C ALA A 52 21.95 7.23 21.69
N ILE A 53 21.48 7.17 20.44
CA ILE A 53 22.12 7.80 19.28
C ILE A 53 22.31 9.31 19.52
N LEU A 54 21.28 10.00 20.00
CA LEU A 54 21.34 11.43 20.31
C LEU A 54 22.30 11.73 21.47
N ARG A 55 22.25 10.95 22.56
CA ARG A 55 23.14 11.13 23.72
C ARG A 55 24.62 10.93 23.39
N HIS A 56 24.91 10.01 22.47
CA HIS A 56 26.27 9.72 22.05
C HIS A 56 26.77 10.63 20.91
N ASN A 57 26.03 11.71 20.58
CA ASN A 57 26.35 12.66 19.51
C ASN A 57 26.62 11.99 18.15
N ILE A 58 25.99 10.84 17.89
CA ILE A 58 26.05 10.20 16.58
C ILE A 58 25.25 11.09 15.64
N LEU A 59 25.94 11.75 14.71
CA LEU A 59 25.38 12.71 13.79
C LEU A 59 24.47 11.98 12.78
N LEU A 60 23.19 11.83 13.12
CA LEU A 60 22.17 11.20 12.27
C LEU A 60 22.09 11.83 10.87
N HIS A 61 22.31 13.14 10.78
CA HIS A 61 22.37 13.85 9.50
C HIS A 61 23.57 13.45 8.62
N ARG A 62 24.59 12.75 9.16
CA ARG A 62 25.74 12.21 8.42
C ARG A 62 25.65 10.71 8.19
N ASN A 63 24.57 10.05 8.60
CA ASN A 63 24.42 8.60 8.45
C ASN A 63 23.06 8.24 7.82
N PRO A 64 22.95 8.27 6.48
CA PRO A 64 21.68 8.06 5.78
C PRO A 64 21.10 6.67 6.03
N VAL A 65 21.95 5.65 6.20
CA VAL A 65 21.52 4.27 6.49
C VAL A 65 20.83 4.17 7.84
N LEU A 66 21.43 4.74 8.89
CA LEU A 66 20.85 4.72 10.23
C LEU A 66 19.54 5.50 10.29
N ASN A 67 19.50 6.63 9.59
CA ASN A 67 18.33 7.48 9.48
C ASN A 67 17.17 6.79 8.77
N LEU A 68 17.43 6.17 7.61
CA LEU A 68 16.45 5.36 6.88
C LEU A 68 15.89 4.22 7.73
N LYS A 69 16.74 3.52 8.50
CA LYS A 69 16.33 2.43 9.39
C LYS A 69 15.43 2.94 10.51
N LEU A 70 15.83 4.01 11.21
CA LEU A 70 15.00 4.64 12.24
C LEU A 70 13.66 5.13 11.68
N HIS A 71 13.69 5.79 10.52
CA HIS A 71 12.48 6.27 9.85
C HIS A 71 11.50 5.12 9.60
N ARG A 72 11.98 4.01 9.01
CA ARG A 72 11.18 2.80 8.74
C ARG A 72 10.68 2.15 10.02
N ALA A 73 11.52 2.05 11.05
CA ALA A 73 11.13 1.50 12.34
C ALA A 73 10.02 2.34 13.00
N TYR A 74 10.09 3.67 12.95
CA TYR A 74 8.98 4.50 13.43
C TYR A 74 7.72 4.30 12.60
N ALA A 75 7.84 4.23 11.28
CA ALA A 75 6.70 4.05 10.38
C ALA A 75 6.00 2.70 10.60
N SER A 76 6.73 1.60 10.74
CA SER A 76 6.16 0.26 10.97
C SER A 76 5.40 0.16 12.30
N HIS A 77 5.77 0.99 13.28
CA HIS A 77 5.12 1.09 14.59
C HIS A 77 4.04 2.18 14.66
N GLY A 78 3.61 2.75 13.52
CA GLY A 78 2.56 3.77 13.45
C GLY A 78 2.96 5.16 13.98
N LYS A 79 4.25 5.40 14.25
CA LYS A 79 4.79 6.68 14.72
C LYS A 79 5.18 7.60 13.56
N ILE A 80 4.19 7.93 12.73
CA ILE A 80 4.37 8.70 11.47
C ILE A 80 4.96 10.09 11.74
N ARG A 81 4.49 10.79 12.77
CA ARG A 81 5.00 12.12 13.13
C ARG A 81 6.49 12.09 13.46
N GLN A 82 6.93 11.13 14.28
CA GLN A 82 8.35 10.97 14.60
C GLN A 82 9.18 10.62 13.36
N SER A 83 8.66 9.74 12.50
CA SER A 83 9.28 9.36 11.23
C SER A 83 9.51 10.58 10.34
N LEU A 84 8.50 11.44 10.17
CA LEU A 84 8.61 12.67 9.38
C LEU A 84 9.49 13.75 10.02
N THR A 85 9.45 13.91 11.34
CA THR A 85 10.37 14.82 12.04
C THR A 85 11.82 14.44 11.76
N LEU A 86 12.13 13.14 11.80
CA LEU A 86 13.47 12.63 11.46
C LEU A 86 13.84 12.95 10.00
N PHE A 87 12.90 12.76 9.06
CA PHE A 87 13.09 13.14 7.67
C PHE A 87 13.43 14.64 7.52
N HIS A 88 12.68 15.53 8.18
CA HIS A 88 12.91 16.97 8.11
C HIS A 88 14.22 17.43 8.76
N GLN A 89 14.72 16.69 9.75
CA GLN A 89 16.02 16.92 10.38
C GLN A 89 17.20 16.41 9.54
N THR A 90 16.93 15.65 8.48
CA THR A 90 17.96 15.10 7.61
C THR A 90 18.45 16.17 6.64
N ILE A 91 19.76 16.38 6.62
CA ILE A 91 20.42 17.21 5.63
C ILE A 91 20.70 16.32 4.43
N ASP A 92 20.27 16.76 3.25
CA ASP A 92 20.41 16.06 1.97
C ASP A 92 19.88 14.60 1.95
N PRO A 93 18.55 14.41 2.08
CA PRO A 93 17.96 13.07 2.04
C PRO A 93 18.19 12.39 0.70
N ASP A 94 18.59 11.12 0.71
CA ASP A 94 18.74 10.32 -0.51
C ASP A 94 17.39 9.81 -1.06
N LEU A 95 17.42 9.22 -2.27
CA LEU A 95 16.24 8.65 -2.93
C LEU A 95 15.52 7.61 -2.07
N PHE A 96 16.27 6.81 -1.29
CA PHE A 96 15.70 5.74 -0.46
C PHE A 96 14.89 6.32 0.70
N LEU A 97 15.39 7.38 1.33
CA LEU A 97 14.71 8.07 2.41
C LEU A 97 13.49 8.85 1.91
N PHE A 98 13.58 9.53 0.76
CA PHE A 98 12.41 10.14 0.11
C PHE A 98 11.34 9.09 -0.23
N THR A 99 11.73 7.99 -0.88
CA THR A 99 10.80 6.92 -1.26
C THR A 99 10.14 6.30 -0.02
N ALA A 100 10.90 6.08 1.05
CA ALA A 100 10.35 5.60 2.31
C ALA A 100 9.37 6.61 2.94
N ALA A 101 9.71 7.90 2.95
CA ALA A 101 8.85 8.95 3.49
C ALA A 101 7.54 9.08 2.70
N ILE A 102 7.62 9.10 1.35
CA ILE A 102 6.45 9.13 0.46
C ILE A 102 5.56 7.91 0.71
N ASN A 103 6.12 6.69 0.72
CA ASN A 103 5.32 5.49 0.98
C ASN A 103 4.65 5.54 2.37
N THR A 104 5.36 6.00 3.40
CA THR A 104 4.81 6.15 4.75
C THR A 104 3.61 7.09 4.77
N VAL A 105 3.70 8.27 4.15
CA VAL A 105 2.57 9.21 4.14
C VAL A 105 1.43 8.72 3.25
N SER A 106 1.73 8.06 2.14
CA SER A 106 0.72 7.55 1.21
C SER A 106 -0.13 6.43 1.81
N VAL A 107 0.49 5.44 2.47
CA VAL A 107 -0.24 4.34 3.13
C VAL A 107 -1.13 4.84 4.27
N ASN A 108 -0.81 6.00 4.85
CA ASN A 108 -1.59 6.61 5.93
C ASN A 108 -2.59 7.68 5.45
N GLY A 109 -2.83 7.78 4.14
CA GLY A 109 -3.83 8.70 3.56
C GLY A 109 -3.46 10.18 3.63
N LEU A 110 -2.20 10.52 3.92
CA LEU A 110 -1.70 11.90 3.97
C LEU A 110 -1.27 12.36 2.57
N ASN A 111 -2.23 12.41 1.65
CA ASN A 111 -1.98 12.60 0.21
C ASN A 111 -1.25 13.92 -0.10
N ASP A 112 -1.64 15.03 0.52
CA ASP A 112 -0.99 16.34 0.30
C ASP A 112 0.49 16.32 0.69
N GLN A 113 0.83 15.63 1.79
CA GLN A 113 2.23 15.48 2.22
C GLN A 113 3.01 14.59 1.26
N ALA A 114 2.37 13.56 0.69
CA ALA A 114 3.00 12.70 -0.32
C ALA A 114 3.44 13.51 -1.55
N PHE A 115 2.54 14.37 -2.06
CA PHE A 115 2.88 15.25 -3.19
C PHE A 115 3.91 16.31 -2.83
N LEU A 116 3.85 16.89 -1.63
CA LEU A 116 4.86 17.85 -1.18
C LEU A 116 6.26 17.22 -1.14
N LEU A 117 6.37 15.98 -0.62
CA LEU A 117 7.62 15.24 -0.60
C LEU A 117 8.09 14.85 -2.00
N TYR A 118 7.17 14.47 -2.90
CA TYR A 118 7.50 14.17 -4.29
C TYR A 118 8.02 15.40 -5.05
N VAL A 119 7.37 16.56 -4.89
CA VAL A 119 7.86 17.82 -5.47
C VAL A 119 9.22 18.19 -4.88
N ARG A 120 9.41 18.01 -3.57
CA ARG A 120 10.72 18.25 -2.94
C ARG A 120 11.81 17.34 -3.49
N LEU A 121 11.52 16.06 -3.74
CA LEU A 121 12.45 15.12 -4.38
C LEU A 121 12.89 15.65 -5.76
N LEU A 122 11.94 16.12 -6.57
CA LEU A 122 12.23 16.68 -7.90
C LEU A 122 13.05 17.98 -7.81
N SER A 123 12.74 18.85 -6.86
CA SER A 123 13.50 20.09 -6.62
C SER A 123 14.91 19.84 -6.08
N SER A 124 15.16 18.69 -5.47
CA SER A 124 16.50 18.22 -5.08
C SER A 124 17.28 17.59 -6.23
N GLU A 125 16.76 17.63 -7.47
CA GLU A 125 17.36 17.01 -8.66
C GLU A 125 17.58 15.48 -8.55
N ILE A 126 16.87 14.84 -7.62
CA ILE A 126 16.93 13.39 -7.45
C ILE A 126 15.94 12.74 -8.42
N VAL A 127 16.42 11.78 -9.21
CA VAL A 127 15.59 11.06 -10.18
C VAL A 127 14.69 10.04 -9.47
N PRO A 128 13.35 10.13 -9.60
CA PRO A 128 12.43 9.11 -9.07
C PRO A 128 12.60 7.78 -9.81
N ASN A 129 12.42 6.67 -9.09
CA ASN A 129 12.43 5.33 -9.66
C ASN A 129 11.06 4.64 -9.54
N GLU A 130 10.97 3.39 -9.99
CA GLU A 130 9.77 2.56 -9.95
C GLU A 130 9.15 2.46 -8.55
N PHE A 131 9.98 2.40 -7.50
CA PHE A 131 9.51 2.36 -6.11
C PHE A 131 8.92 3.70 -5.67
N THR A 132 9.51 4.83 -6.10
CA THR A 132 8.95 6.16 -5.83
C THR A 132 7.58 6.31 -6.50
N PHE A 133 7.46 5.89 -7.76
CA PHE A 133 6.21 5.96 -8.51
C PHE A 133 5.12 5.05 -7.94
N SER A 134 5.44 3.79 -7.66
CA SER A 134 4.52 2.85 -6.99
C SER A 134 4.03 3.41 -5.64
N SER A 135 4.89 4.14 -4.92
CA SER A 135 4.54 4.74 -3.63
C SER A 135 3.59 5.93 -3.77
N ILE A 136 3.90 6.90 -4.65
CA ILE A 136 3.07 8.10 -4.82
C ILE A 136 1.73 7.81 -5.48
N LEU A 137 1.64 6.77 -6.33
CA LEU A 137 0.39 6.37 -6.98
C LEU A 137 -0.71 5.99 -5.98
N LYS A 138 -0.34 5.48 -4.79
CA LYS A 138 -1.29 5.17 -3.70
C LYS A 138 -2.00 6.41 -3.13
N SER A 139 -1.45 7.61 -3.37
CA SER A 139 -2.04 8.89 -2.96
C SER A 139 -2.73 9.63 -4.09
N CYS A 140 -2.77 9.06 -5.29
CA CYS A 140 -3.29 9.74 -6.46
C CYS A 140 -4.81 9.61 -6.55
N SER A 141 -5.47 10.73 -6.87
CA SER A 141 -6.76 10.67 -7.56
C SER A 141 -6.50 10.46 -9.05
N THR A 142 -7.55 10.24 -9.84
CA THR A 142 -7.37 10.05 -11.29
C THR A 142 -6.77 11.25 -12.00
N GLN A 143 -7.00 12.48 -11.50
CA GLN A 143 -6.41 13.68 -12.08
C GLN A 143 -4.92 13.79 -11.78
N SER A 144 -4.51 13.66 -10.51
CA SER A 144 -3.09 13.66 -10.16
C SER A 144 -2.37 12.43 -10.71
N GLY A 145 -3.05 11.30 -10.82
CA GLY A 145 -2.62 10.09 -11.49
C GLY A 145 -2.19 10.30 -12.94
N LYS A 146 -2.93 11.10 -13.72
CA LYS A 146 -2.56 11.45 -15.09
C LYS A 146 -1.25 12.25 -15.16
N ALA A 147 -1.05 13.17 -14.23
CA ALA A 147 0.20 13.93 -14.13
C ALA A 147 1.38 13.00 -13.77
N ILE A 148 1.19 12.11 -12.78
CA ILE A 148 2.20 11.12 -12.40
C ILE A 148 2.48 10.12 -13.53
N HIS A 149 1.46 9.68 -14.28
CA HIS A 149 1.64 8.81 -15.44
C HIS A 149 2.53 9.49 -16.51
N THR A 150 2.35 10.79 -16.74
CA THR A 150 3.21 11.55 -17.65
C THR A 150 4.68 11.51 -17.19
N HIS A 151 4.91 11.62 -15.88
CA HIS A 151 6.25 11.47 -15.31
C HIS A 151 6.78 10.04 -15.46
N VAL A 152 5.96 9.02 -15.19
CA VAL A 152 6.33 7.60 -15.39
C VAL A 152 6.81 7.35 -16.83
N LEU A 153 6.13 7.91 -17.82
CA LEU A 153 6.55 7.83 -19.22
C LEU A 153 7.86 8.60 -19.47
N LYS A 154 7.98 9.82 -18.93
CA LYS A 154 9.18 10.65 -19.05
C LYS A 154 10.44 9.97 -18.48
N PHE A 155 10.31 9.29 -17.35
CA PHE A 155 11.42 8.61 -16.67
C PHE A 155 11.59 7.14 -17.09
N GLY A 156 10.77 6.64 -18.02
CA GLY A 156 10.94 5.30 -18.61
C GLY A 156 10.54 4.15 -17.69
N THR A 157 9.78 4.39 -16.62
CA THR A 157 9.37 3.37 -15.63
C THR A 157 8.01 2.73 -15.96
N GLY A 158 7.39 3.09 -17.09
CA GLY A 158 6.02 2.65 -17.43
C GLY A 158 5.83 1.18 -17.76
N LEU A 159 6.91 0.43 -18.01
CA LEU A 159 6.85 -1.02 -18.24
C LEU A 159 7.05 -1.83 -16.95
N ASP A 160 7.40 -1.17 -15.83
CA ASP A 160 7.53 -1.85 -14.55
C ASP A 160 6.15 -2.38 -14.10
N PRO A 161 6.03 -3.68 -13.75
CA PRO A 161 4.75 -4.26 -13.39
C PRO A 161 4.07 -3.61 -12.17
N TYR A 162 4.84 -3.13 -11.19
CA TYR A 162 4.28 -2.50 -9.99
C TYR A 162 3.78 -1.09 -10.29
N VAL A 163 4.51 -0.32 -11.10
CA VAL A 163 4.07 1.00 -11.57
C VAL A 163 2.83 0.87 -12.47
N ALA A 164 2.84 -0.06 -13.43
CA ALA A 164 1.72 -0.29 -14.32
C ALA A 164 0.47 -0.75 -13.57
N THR A 165 0.60 -1.63 -12.58
CA THR A 165 -0.53 -2.05 -11.73
C THR A 165 -1.07 -0.87 -10.91
N GLY A 166 -0.20 -0.06 -10.31
CA GLY A 166 -0.63 1.13 -9.56
C GLY A 166 -1.32 2.19 -10.44
N LEU A 167 -0.85 2.38 -11.68
CA LEU A 167 -1.52 3.24 -12.66
C LEU A 167 -2.89 2.69 -13.04
N LEU A 168 -2.98 1.38 -13.23
CA LEU A 168 -4.24 0.71 -13.54
C LEU A 168 -5.27 0.90 -12.43
N ASP A 169 -4.87 0.74 -11.16
CA ASP A 169 -5.72 0.98 -9.99
C ASP A 169 -6.24 2.43 -9.97
N VAL A 170 -5.36 3.41 -10.20
CA VAL A 170 -5.73 4.85 -10.22
C VAL A 170 -6.73 5.18 -11.34
N TYR A 171 -6.59 4.55 -12.51
CA TYR A 171 -7.55 4.73 -13.61
C TYR A 171 -8.85 3.96 -13.38
N ALA A 172 -8.78 2.76 -12.79
CA ALA A 172 -9.94 1.97 -12.42
C ALA A 172 -10.79 2.65 -11.34
N GLU A 173 -10.16 3.33 -10.39
CA GLU A 173 -10.86 4.06 -9.32
C GLU A 173 -11.65 5.25 -9.83
N GLY A 174 -11.14 6.02 -10.80
CA GLY A 174 -11.88 7.13 -11.40
C GLY A 174 -12.62 6.83 -12.69
N GLY A 175 -12.72 5.56 -13.09
CA GLY A 175 -13.50 5.15 -14.25
C GLY A 175 -12.97 5.63 -15.60
N ASP A 176 -11.67 5.84 -15.76
CA ASP A 176 -11.07 6.17 -17.06
C ASP A 176 -10.68 4.88 -17.81
N LEU A 177 -11.65 4.24 -18.49
CA LEU A 177 -11.41 2.96 -19.16
C LEU A 177 -10.30 3.03 -20.20
N VAL A 178 -10.33 4.10 -21.00
CA VAL A 178 -9.45 4.25 -22.15
C VAL A 178 -7.98 4.30 -21.71
N SER A 179 -7.70 4.98 -20.59
CA SER A 179 -6.35 5.03 -20.04
C SER A 179 -5.97 3.71 -19.36
N ALA A 180 -6.90 3.07 -18.64
CA ALA A 180 -6.70 1.76 -18.03
C ALA A 180 -6.36 0.68 -19.07
N GLU A 181 -7.13 0.58 -20.16
CA GLU A 181 -6.88 -0.35 -21.27
C GLU A 181 -5.51 -0.14 -21.89
N LYS A 182 -5.14 1.12 -22.18
CA LYS A 182 -3.82 1.44 -22.74
C LYS A 182 -2.67 1.00 -21.85
N VAL A 183 -2.80 1.16 -20.52
CA VAL A 183 -1.79 0.69 -19.57
C VAL A 183 -1.75 -0.84 -19.59
N PHE A 184 -2.92 -1.49 -19.47
CA PHE A 184 -3.06 -2.94 -19.42
C PHE A 184 -2.59 -3.67 -20.69
N ASP A 185 -2.75 -3.05 -21.86
CA ASP A 185 -2.28 -3.57 -23.16
C ASP A 185 -0.77 -3.45 -23.36
N ARG A 186 -0.13 -2.49 -22.68
CA ARG A 186 1.32 -2.31 -22.73
C ARG A 186 2.06 -3.16 -21.69
N MET A 187 1.37 -3.78 -20.74
CA MET A 187 2.00 -4.62 -19.73
C MET A 187 2.62 -5.88 -20.39
N PRO A 188 3.93 -6.12 -20.22
CA PRO A 188 4.58 -7.29 -20.81
C PRO A 188 4.08 -8.60 -20.18
N GLN A 189 3.74 -8.56 -18.89
CA GLN A 189 3.13 -9.67 -18.17
C GLN A 189 1.95 -9.15 -17.34
N ARG A 190 0.78 -9.70 -17.59
CA ARG A 190 -0.44 -9.42 -16.82
C ARG A 190 -0.48 -10.37 -15.64
N SER A 191 -0.30 -9.83 -14.45
CA SER A 191 -0.47 -10.55 -13.20
C SER A 191 -1.95 -10.76 -12.89
N LEU A 192 -2.23 -11.69 -11.96
CA LEU A 192 -3.56 -11.87 -11.39
C LEU A 192 -4.12 -10.54 -10.85
N VAL A 193 -3.30 -9.77 -10.14
CA VAL A 193 -3.68 -8.46 -9.58
C VAL A 193 -4.09 -7.47 -10.67
N SER A 194 -3.27 -7.33 -11.72
CA SER A 194 -3.59 -6.42 -12.83
C SER A 194 -4.85 -6.84 -13.59
N SER A 195 -5.10 -8.15 -13.74
CA SER A 195 -6.30 -8.65 -14.41
C SER A 195 -7.55 -8.37 -13.56
N THR A 196 -7.47 -8.59 -12.24
CA THR A 196 -8.57 -8.27 -11.30
C THR A 196 -8.86 -6.77 -11.25
N ALA A 197 -7.84 -5.90 -11.28
CA ALA A 197 -8.01 -4.46 -11.37
C ALA A 197 -8.70 -4.05 -12.68
N MET A 198 -8.32 -4.66 -13.80
CA MET A 198 -8.97 -4.41 -15.09
C MET A 198 -10.42 -4.88 -15.13
N ILE A 199 -10.74 -6.05 -14.55
CA ILE A 199 -12.13 -6.51 -14.39
C ILE A 199 -12.92 -5.51 -13.56
N THR A 200 -12.35 -5.02 -12.45
CA THR A 200 -12.99 -3.98 -11.62
C THR A 200 -13.25 -2.70 -12.41
N CYS A 201 -12.34 -2.30 -13.29
CA CYS A 201 -12.53 -1.14 -14.15
C CYS A 201 -13.70 -1.33 -15.13
N TYR A 202 -13.76 -2.49 -15.79
CA TYR A 202 -14.85 -2.83 -16.70
C TYR A 202 -16.20 -2.91 -15.98
N THR A 203 -16.28 -3.56 -14.81
CA THR A 203 -17.53 -3.67 -14.05
C THR A 203 -18.00 -2.30 -13.58
N LYS A 204 -17.13 -1.44 -13.02
CA LYS A 204 -17.52 -0.08 -12.59
C LYS A 204 -18.10 0.80 -13.69
N GLN A 205 -17.77 0.52 -14.95
CA GLN A 205 -18.26 1.26 -16.11
C GLN A 205 -19.44 0.58 -16.80
N GLY A 206 -19.99 -0.48 -16.19
CA GLY A 206 -21.11 -1.23 -16.73
C GLY A 206 -20.76 -2.14 -17.91
N ASN A 207 -19.49 -2.25 -18.30
CA ASN A 207 -19.06 -3.18 -19.34
C ASN A 207 -18.80 -4.58 -18.76
N VAL A 208 -19.86 -5.18 -18.23
CA VAL A 208 -19.81 -6.49 -17.56
C VAL A 208 -19.42 -7.62 -18.53
N GLU A 209 -19.73 -7.47 -19.82
CA GLU A 209 -19.34 -8.43 -20.86
C GLU A 209 -17.82 -8.49 -21.06
N ALA A 210 -17.16 -7.33 -21.17
CA ALA A 210 -15.70 -7.27 -21.29
C ALA A 210 -15.02 -7.77 -20.01
N ALA A 211 -15.55 -7.40 -18.84
CA ALA A 211 -15.13 -7.96 -17.55
C ALA A 211 -15.20 -9.49 -17.56
N ARG A 212 -16.32 -10.04 -18.01
CA ARG A 212 -16.52 -11.49 -18.07
C ARG A 212 -15.57 -12.18 -19.04
N GLY A 213 -15.39 -11.60 -20.23
CA GLY A 213 -14.46 -12.13 -21.23
C GLY A 213 -13.02 -12.16 -20.72
N LEU A 214 -12.59 -11.14 -19.97
CA LEU A 214 -11.28 -11.14 -19.33
C LEU A 214 -11.20 -12.19 -18.22
N PHE A 215 -12.22 -12.24 -17.35
CA PHE A 215 -12.31 -13.24 -16.28
C PHE A 215 -12.21 -14.68 -16.80
N ASP A 216 -12.89 -15.01 -17.89
CA ASP A 216 -12.86 -16.36 -18.47
C ASP A 216 -11.50 -16.72 -19.10
N ARG A 217 -10.71 -15.75 -19.53
CA ARG A 217 -9.36 -15.96 -20.06
C ARG A 217 -8.28 -16.11 -18.99
N MET A 218 -8.57 -15.79 -17.73
CA MET A 218 -7.60 -15.94 -16.64
C MET A 218 -7.30 -17.42 -16.38
N CYS A 219 -6.01 -17.78 -16.39
CA CYS A 219 -5.56 -19.15 -16.07
C CYS A 219 -5.77 -19.48 -14.59
N GLU A 220 -5.49 -18.52 -13.71
CA GLU A 220 -5.68 -18.62 -12.27
C GLU A 220 -6.62 -17.51 -11.80
N ARG A 221 -7.47 -17.82 -10.82
CA ARG A 221 -8.44 -16.89 -10.23
C ARG A 221 -8.43 -17.03 -8.72
N ASP A 222 -8.19 -15.94 -8.02
CA ASP A 222 -8.32 -15.86 -6.56
C ASP A 222 -9.72 -15.40 -6.15
N ILE A 223 -10.00 -15.46 -4.84
CA ILE A 223 -11.32 -15.10 -4.33
C ILE A 223 -11.69 -13.65 -4.66
N VAL A 224 -10.70 -12.77 -4.78
CA VAL A 224 -10.91 -11.36 -5.13
C VAL A 224 -11.46 -11.24 -6.55
N SER A 225 -10.86 -11.91 -7.53
CA SER A 225 -11.36 -11.92 -8.92
C SER A 225 -12.78 -12.46 -9.04
N TRP A 226 -13.13 -13.51 -8.27
CA TRP A 226 -14.50 -14.04 -8.20
C TRP A 226 -15.46 -13.03 -7.57
N ASN A 227 -15.08 -12.41 -6.46
CA ASN A 227 -15.91 -11.43 -5.76
C ASN A 227 -16.22 -10.23 -6.65
N VAL A 228 -15.22 -9.68 -7.34
CA VAL A 228 -15.40 -8.56 -8.28
C VAL A 228 -16.40 -8.91 -9.37
N MET A 229 -16.34 -10.13 -9.92
CA MET A 229 -17.24 -10.54 -10.99
C MET A 229 -18.67 -10.82 -10.50
N ILE A 230 -18.83 -11.48 -9.35
CA ILE A 230 -20.16 -11.74 -8.74
C ILE A 230 -20.83 -10.43 -8.36
N ASP A 231 -20.10 -9.53 -7.69
CA ASP A 231 -20.57 -8.20 -7.31
C ASP A 231 -20.87 -7.35 -8.55
N GLY A 232 -20.00 -7.41 -9.57
CA GLY A 232 -20.20 -6.73 -10.85
C GLY A 232 -21.52 -7.12 -11.53
N TYR A 233 -21.85 -8.42 -11.58
CA TYR A 233 -23.14 -8.88 -12.08
C TYR A 233 -24.32 -8.41 -11.21
N ALA A 234 -24.21 -8.55 -9.89
CA ALA A 234 -25.26 -8.13 -8.97
C ALA A 234 -25.56 -6.62 -9.07
N GLN A 235 -24.55 -5.77 -9.19
CA GLN A 235 -24.73 -4.32 -9.25
C GLN A 235 -25.31 -3.82 -10.58
N HIS A 236 -25.14 -4.57 -11.67
CA HIS A 236 -25.54 -4.16 -13.02
C HIS A 236 -26.83 -4.83 -13.51
N GLY A 237 -27.64 -5.37 -12.60
CA GLY A 237 -28.95 -5.94 -12.95
C GLY A 237 -28.88 -7.33 -13.57
N PHE A 238 -27.80 -8.08 -13.33
CA PHE A 238 -27.62 -9.47 -13.74
C PHE A 238 -27.52 -10.43 -12.53
N PRO A 239 -28.49 -10.42 -11.60
CA PRO A 239 -28.42 -11.19 -10.36
C PRO A 239 -28.45 -12.72 -10.59
N ASN A 240 -29.08 -13.20 -11.67
CA ASN A 240 -29.09 -14.63 -11.99
C ASN A 240 -27.67 -15.11 -12.37
N GLU A 241 -26.95 -14.32 -13.17
CA GLU A 241 -25.57 -14.56 -13.57
C GLU A 241 -24.63 -14.53 -12.36
N ALA A 242 -24.87 -13.61 -11.41
CA ALA A 242 -24.15 -13.58 -10.14
C ALA A 242 -24.32 -14.88 -9.36
N LEU A 243 -25.56 -15.39 -9.24
CA LEU A 243 -25.85 -16.66 -8.56
C LEU A 243 -25.25 -17.88 -9.28
N MET A 244 -25.31 -17.92 -10.60
CA MET A 244 -24.66 -18.96 -11.41
C MET A 244 -23.14 -18.95 -11.20
N LEU A 245 -22.52 -17.76 -11.16
CA LEU A 245 -21.09 -17.65 -10.94
C LEU A 245 -20.70 -18.04 -9.51
N PHE A 246 -21.52 -17.72 -8.52
CA PHE A 246 -21.34 -18.19 -7.14
C PHE A 246 -21.43 -19.72 -7.04
N GLN A 247 -22.39 -20.36 -7.72
CA GLN A 247 -22.47 -21.82 -7.79
C GLN A 247 -21.21 -22.43 -8.42
N LYS A 248 -20.68 -21.79 -9.48
CA LYS A 248 -19.42 -22.21 -10.10
C LYS A 248 -18.24 -22.10 -9.12
N LEU A 249 -18.15 -21.02 -8.34
CA LEU A 249 -17.15 -20.87 -7.28
C LEU A 249 -17.26 -21.96 -6.20
N LEU A 250 -18.47 -22.38 -5.83
CA LEU A 250 -18.67 -23.45 -4.86
C LEU A 250 -18.16 -24.81 -5.35
N ALA A 251 -18.26 -25.06 -6.66
CA ALA A 251 -17.76 -26.27 -7.31
C ALA A 251 -16.22 -26.32 -7.39
N GLU A 252 -15.55 -25.17 -7.32
CA GLU A 252 -14.09 -25.11 -7.34
C GLU A 252 -13.47 -25.69 -6.05
N ARG A 253 -12.31 -26.35 -6.19
CA ARG A 253 -11.57 -26.87 -5.03
C ARG A 253 -11.04 -25.72 -4.16
N LYS A 254 -10.48 -24.70 -4.81
CA LYS A 254 -10.02 -23.42 -4.26
C LYS A 254 -10.14 -22.36 -5.36
N PRO A 255 -10.39 -21.08 -5.04
CA PRO A 255 -10.63 -20.52 -3.71
C PRO A 255 -12.01 -20.90 -3.13
N LYS A 256 -12.24 -20.62 -1.84
CA LYS A 256 -13.54 -20.81 -1.18
C LYS A 256 -14.19 -19.46 -0.87
N PRO A 257 -15.53 -19.36 -0.89
CA PRO A 257 -16.24 -18.13 -0.55
C PRO A 257 -15.81 -17.50 0.77
N ASP A 258 -15.79 -16.17 0.81
CA ASP A 258 -15.56 -15.36 1.99
C ASP A 258 -16.79 -14.47 2.30
N GLU A 259 -16.67 -13.59 3.30
CA GLU A 259 -17.72 -12.66 3.69
C GLU A 259 -18.16 -11.74 2.54
N ILE A 260 -17.22 -11.33 1.68
CA ILE A 260 -17.52 -10.43 0.56
C ILE A 260 -18.32 -11.19 -0.50
N THR A 261 -17.95 -12.44 -0.78
CA THR A 261 -18.71 -13.30 -1.70
C THR A 261 -20.18 -13.39 -1.27
N VAL A 262 -20.43 -13.76 -0.01
CA VAL A 262 -21.82 -13.99 0.45
C VAL A 262 -22.63 -12.72 0.50
N VAL A 263 -22.03 -11.57 0.80
CA VAL A 263 -22.72 -10.27 0.75
C VAL A 263 -23.17 -9.96 -0.68
N ALA A 264 -22.30 -10.13 -1.68
CA ALA A 264 -22.65 -9.92 -3.08
C ALA A 264 -23.76 -10.88 -3.53
N THR A 265 -23.67 -12.17 -3.16
CA THR A 265 -24.67 -13.17 -3.49
C THR A 265 -26.03 -12.90 -2.81
N LEU A 266 -26.05 -12.50 -1.54
CA LEU A 266 -27.28 -12.12 -0.83
C LEU A 266 -27.93 -10.89 -1.45
N SER A 267 -27.12 -9.91 -1.90
CA SER A 267 -27.61 -8.76 -2.65
C SER A 267 -28.29 -9.20 -3.96
N ALA A 268 -27.69 -10.13 -4.70
CA ALA A 268 -28.33 -10.70 -5.89
C ALA A 268 -29.65 -11.40 -5.57
N CYS A 269 -29.73 -12.19 -4.48
CA CYS A 269 -30.99 -12.81 -4.04
C CYS A 269 -32.07 -11.78 -3.69
N SER A 270 -31.68 -10.72 -2.97
CA SER A 270 -32.55 -9.59 -2.59
C SER A 270 -33.18 -8.92 -3.81
N GLN A 271 -32.44 -8.77 -4.90
CA GLN A 271 -32.91 -8.12 -6.13
C GLN A 271 -33.96 -8.92 -6.91
N ILE A 272 -33.89 -10.25 -6.89
CA ILE A 272 -34.84 -11.13 -7.60
C ILE A 272 -35.89 -11.77 -6.69
N GLY A 273 -35.90 -11.44 -5.40
CA GLY A 273 -36.79 -12.05 -4.42
C GLY A 273 -36.54 -13.56 -4.24
N ALA A 274 -35.31 -14.04 -4.44
CA ALA A 274 -34.97 -15.46 -4.35
C ALA A 274 -34.81 -15.92 -2.89
N LEU A 275 -35.91 -15.95 -2.13
CA LEU A 275 -35.95 -16.28 -0.71
C LEU A 275 -35.27 -17.62 -0.40
N GLU A 276 -35.56 -18.66 -1.18
CA GLU A 276 -35.00 -20.01 -0.96
C GLU A 276 -33.48 -20.05 -1.14
N SER A 277 -32.96 -19.31 -2.13
CA SER A 277 -31.52 -19.18 -2.32
C SER A 277 -30.88 -18.42 -1.15
N GLY A 278 -31.54 -17.34 -0.68
CA GLY A 278 -31.11 -16.59 0.48
C GLY A 278 -31.07 -17.41 1.77
N ARG A 279 -32.11 -18.22 2.04
CA ARG A 279 -32.16 -19.17 3.17
C ARG A 279 -31.03 -20.19 3.09
N TRP A 280 -30.79 -20.75 1.90
CA TRP A 280 -29.68 -21.67 1.70
C TRP A 280 -28.33 -21.02 2.00
N ILE A 281 -28.11 -19.78 1.55
CA ILE A 281 -26.88 -19.03 1.83
C ILE A 281 -26.75 -18.74 3.34
N HIS A 282 -27.83 -18.40 4.03
CA HIS A 282 -27.83 -18.19 5.48
C HIS A 282 -27.40 -19.47 6.23
N VAL A 283 -27.96 -20.63 5.85
CA VAL A 283 -27.53 -21.94 6.41
C VAL A 283 -26.07 -22.24 6.05
N PHE A 284 -25.65 -21.95 4.83
CA PHE A 284 -24.27 -22.11 4.38
C PHE A 284 -23.30 -21.26 5.23
N ILE A 285 -23.65 -20.02 5.56
CA ILE A 285 -22.85 -19.15 6.44
C ILE A 285 -22.73 -19.78 7.83
N LYS A 286 -23.84 -20.22 8.43
CA LYS A 286 -23.86 -20.86 9.77
C LYS A 286 -23.00 -22.13 9.82
N ASN A 287 -23.00 -22.92 8.76
CA ASN A 287 -22.24 -24.16 8.67
C ASN A 287 -20.76 -23.93 8.28
N SER A 288 -20.42 -22.74 7.80
CA SER A 288 -19.07 -22.40 7.36
C SER A 288 -18.21 -21.90 8.52
N ARG A 289 -17.20 -22.68 8.92
CA ARG A 289 -16.22 -22.24 9.94
C ARG A 289 -15.36 -21.03 9.53
N ARG A 290 -15.36 -20.68 8.24
CA ARG A 290 -14.53 -19.61 7.66
C ARG A 290 -15.22 -18.25 7.62
N ILE A 291 -16.55 -18.22 7.52
CA ILE A 291 -17.33 -17.00 7.28
C ILE A 291 -17.90 -16.54 8.60
N ARG A 292 -17.55 -15.33 9.03
CA ARG A 292 -18.05 -14.76 10.28
C ARG A 292 -19.30 -13.93 10.03
N LEU A 293 -20.30 -14.09 10.91
CA LEU A 293 -21.45 -13.18 11.00
C LEU A 293 -20.98 -11.84 11.59
N ASN A 294 -20.46 -10.97 10.72
CA ASN A 294 -20.11 -9.60 11.06
C ASN A 294 -21.25 -8.64 10.66
N VAL A 295 -21.09 -7.36 11.01
CA VAL A 295 -22.09 -6.31 10.71
C VAL A 295 -22.47 -6.28 9.23
N LYS A 296 -21.51 -6.47 8.30
CA LYS A 296 -21.77 -6.46 6.85
C LYS A 296 -22.65 -7.63 6.42
N VAL A 297 -22.30 -8.84 6.87
CA VAL A 297 -23.05 -10.06 6.54
C VAL A 297 -24.46 -10.02 7.15
N CYS A 298 -24.59 -9.62 8.41
CA CYS A 298 -25.90 -9.50 9.06
C CYS A 298 -26.79 -8.46 8.35
N THR A 299 -26.23 -7.30 7.98
CA THR A 299 -26.97 -6.28 7.23
C THR A 299 -27.45 -6.80 5.87
N ALA A 300 -26.61 -7.56 5.16
CA ALA A 300 -26.99 -8.17 3.89
C ALA A 300 -28.07 -9.25 4.05
N LEU A 301 -28.05 -10.03 5.13
CA LEU A 301 -29.09 -11.00 5.45
C LEU A 301 -30.44 -10.31 5.74
N ILE A 302 -30.43 -9.28 6.58
CA ILE A 302 -31.63 -8.49 6.92
C ILE A 302 -32.21 -7.87 5.64
N ASP A 303 -31.39 -7.24 4.80
CA ASP A 303 -31.84 -6.66 3.53
C ASP A 303 -32.46 -7.73 2.62
N MET A 304 -31.80 -8.87 2.49
CA MET A 304 -32.28 -9.98 1.67
C MET A 304 -33.64 -10.50 2.15
N TYR A 305 -33.79 -10.82 3.44
CA TYR A 305 -35.06 -11.31 3.99
C TYR A 305 -36.18 -10.27 3.90
N SER A 306 -35.84 -9.01 4.19
CA SER A 306 -36.79 -7.89 4.10
C SER A 306 -37.32 -7.71 2.67
N LYS A 307 -36.43 -7.68 1.67
CA LYS A 307 -36.83 -7.51 0.26
C LYS A 307 -37.51 -8.75 -0.32
N CYS A 308 -37.22 -9.94 0.22
CA CYS A 308 -37.92 -11.17 -0.15
C CYS A 308 -39.27 -11.34 0.57
N GLY A 309 -39.66 -10.40 1.45
CA GLY A 309 -40.97 -10.41 2.12
C GLY A 309 -41.06 -11.30 3.36
N SER A 310 -39.94 -11.73 3.94
CA SER A 310 -39.89 -12.57 5.13
C SER A 310 -39.32 -11.79 6.33
N LEU A 311 -40.13 -10.86 6.86
CA LEU A 311 -39.72 -10.00 7.99
C LEU A 311 -39.52 -10.76 9.30
N ASP A 312 -40.16 -11.93 9.45
CA ASP A 312 -40.01 -12.76 10.65
C ASP A 312 -38.64 -13.44 10.74
N GLU A 313 -37.96 -13.65 9.60
CA GLU A 313 -36.62 -14.25 9.51
C GLU A 313 -35.49 -13.22 9.40
N ALA A 314 -35.82 -11.95 9.21
CA ALA A 314 -34.88 -10.83 9.07
C ALA A 314 -34.24 -10.48 10.42
#